data_AF-A0A968BYD0-F1
#
_entry.id   AF-A0A968BYD0-F1
#
_cell.length_a   1.000
_cell.length_b   1.000
_cell.length_c   1.000
_cell.angle_alpha   90.00
_cell.angle_beta   90.00
_cell.angle_gamma   90.00
#
_symmetry.space_group_name_H-M   'P 1'
#
loop_
_entity.id
_entity.type
_entity.pdbx_description
1 polymer ?
#
loop_
_entity_poly.entity_id
_entity_poly.type
_entity_poly.pdbx_seq_one_letter_code
_entity_poly.pdbx_strand_id
1 'polypeptide(L)'
;PAVITAQKGLNEPRYPSFRGIRQARRKPFTVWGVADVGLDAGEVGAAGAKLEIVEVTPPPERPPGRVVEGEPAEAAKEVARLLREEAKVI
;
A
#
# COMPACT_ATOMS: atom_id res chain seq x y z
N PRO A 1 13.68 22.09 -12.89
CA PRO A 1 13.77 20.87 -12.06
C PRO A 1 12.39 20.59 -11.45
N ALA A 2 11.97 19.33 -11.36
CA ALA A 2 10.65 18.96 -10.84
C ALA A 2 10.74 17.67 -10.02
N VAL A 3 9.82 17.52 -9.07
CA VAL A 3 9.64 16.29 -8.27
C VAL A 3 8.38 15.61 -8.74
N ILE A 4 8.46 14.30 -9.01
CA ILE A 4 7.34 13.47 -9.47
C ILE A 4 7.22 12.28 -8.54
N THR A 5 6.02 12.04 -8.02
CA THR A 5 5.69 10.83 -7.26
C THR A 5 5.09 9.78 -8.19
N ALA A 6 5.68 8.58 -8.24
CA ALA A 6 5.15 7.48 -9.04
C ALA A 6 4.15 6.65 -8.23
N GLN A 7 2.96 6.41 -8.79
CA GLN A 7 1.95 5.53 -8.20
C GLN A 7 2.09 4.10 -8.73
N LYS A 8 1.69 3.10 -7.93
CA LYS A 8 1.55 1.71 -8.39
C LYS A 8 0.63 1.67 -9.61
N GLY A 9 1.10 1.03 -10.69
CA GLY A 9 0.38 0.92 -11.97
C GLY A 9 0.83 1.93 -13.04
N LEU A 10 1.75 2.85 -12.73
CA LEU A 10 2.35 3.75 -13.73
C LEU A 10 3.02 2.96 -14.87
N ASN A 11 3.60 1.81 -14.56
CA ASN A 11 4.19 0.87 -15.51
C ASN A 11 4.26 -0.55 -14.91
N GLU A 12 4.66 -1.51 -15.73
CA GLU A 12 4.98 -2.87 -15.30
C GLU A 12 6.49 -3.02 -15.04
N PRO A 13 6.93 -3.23 -13.78
CA PRO A 13 8.34 -3.42 -13.48
C PRO A 13 8.89 -4.68 -14.17
N ARG A 14 9.93 -4.52 -14.98
CA ARG A 14 10.58 -5.63 -15.67
C ARG A 14 11.27 -6.60 -14.71
N TYR A 15 11.35 -7.87 -15.09
CA TYR A 15 12.20 -8.84 -14.40
C TYR A 15 13.69 -8.52 -14.62
N PRO A 16 14.54 -8.65 -13.58
CA PRO A 16 15.97 -8.45 -13.74
C PRO A 16 16.59 -9.63 -14.50
N SER A 17 17.57 -9.35 -15.35
CA SER A 17 18.38 -10.39 -15.99
C SER A 17 19.42 -10.96 -15.01
N PHE A 18 19.87 -12.20 -15.23
CA PHE A 18 20.94 -12.81 -14.43
C PHE A 18 22.21 -11.96 -14.39
N ARG A 19 22.59 -11.36 -15.53
CA ARG A 19 23.70 -10.40 -15.62
C ARG A 19 23.46 -9.18 -14.74
N GLY A 20 22.24 -8.63 -14.76
CA GLY A 20 21.84 -7.49 -13.94
C GLY A 20 21.95 -7.78 -12.45
N ILE A 21 21.49 -8.96 -11.99
CA ILE A 21 21.59 -9.39 -10.59
C ILE A 21 23.06 -9.47 -10.16
N ARG A 22 23.91 -10.11 -10.96
CA ARG A 22 25.35 -10.24 -10.64
C ARG A 22 26.05 -8.89 -10.57
N GLN A 23 25.73 -7.95 -11.46
CA GLN A 23 26.30 -6.62 -11.45
C GLN A 23 25.82 -5.82 -10.24
N ALA A 24 24.52 -5.85 -9.93
CA ALA A 24 23.95 -5.15 -8.77
C ALA A 24 24.60 -5.62 -7.46
N ARG A 25 24.76 -6.94 -7.28
CA ARG A 25 25.41 -7.51 -6.09
C ARG A 25 26.86 -7.05 -5.90
N ARG A 26 27.58 -6.74 -6.97
CA ARG A 26 28.99 -6.31 -6.91
C ARG A 26 29.17 -4.81 -6.67
N LYS A 27 28.13 -4.01 -6.93
CA LYS A 27 28.23 -2.57 -6.73
C LYS A 27 28.37 -2.28 -5.23
N PRO A 28 29.28 -1.39 -4.82
CA PRO A 28 29.35 -0.96 -3.44
C PRO A 28 28.04 -0.24 -3.09
N PHE A 29 27.50 -0.55 -1.91
CA PHE A 29 26.36 0.15 -1.34
C PHE A 29 26.89 1.09 -0.26
N THR A 30 26.84 2.40 -0.52
CA THR A 30 27.24 3.40 0.47
C THR A 30 26.17 3.52 1.53
N VAL A 31 26.54 3.23 2.78
CA VAL A 31 25.69 3.45 3.95
C VAL A 31 26.00 4.84 4.48
N TRP A 32 25.00 5.72 4.46
CA TRP A 32 25.11 7.08 4.97
C TRP A 32 24.51 7.13 6.37
N GLY A 33 25.26 7.70 7.31
CA GLY A 33 24.75 8.15 8.60
C GLY A 33 24.17 9.56 8.54
N VAL A 34 23.54 9.98 9.63
CA VAL A 34 22.90 11.31 9.75
C VAL A 34 23.92 12.44 9.59
N ALA A 35 25.11 12.29 10.18
CA ALA A 35 26.18 13.28 10.09
C ALA A 35 26.76 13.39 8.66
N ASP A 36 26.75 12.31 7.89
CA ASP A 36 27.30 12.30 6.52
C ASP A 36 26.47 13.15 5.55
N VAL A 37 25.22 13.47 5.91
CA VAL A 37 24.30 14.32 5.13
C VAL A 37 24.08 15.70 5.76
N GLY A 38 24.83 16.04 6.81
CA GLY A 38 24.80 17.36 7.44
C GLY A 38 23.52 17.68 8.23
N LEU A 39 22.82 16.65 8.72
CA LEU A 39 21.63 16.81 9.56
C LEU A 39 21.98 16.66 11.05
N ASP A 40 21.22 17.32 11.92
CA ASP A 40 21.29 17.10 13.36
C ASP A 40 20.46 15.88 13.79
N ALA A 41 20.86 15.22 14.88
CA ALA A 41 20.16 14.05 15.40
C ALA A 41 18.73 14.39 15.88
N GLY A 42 18.48 15.63 16.31
CA GLY A 42 17.17 16.13 16.71
C GLY A 42 16.25 16.45 15.54
N GLU A 43 16.74 16.48 14.30
CA GLU A 43 15.92 16.75 13.11
C GLU A 43 15.36 15.47 12.45
N VAL A 44 15.80 14.30 12.92
CA VAL A 44 15.46 13.01 12.33
C VAL A 44 14.84 12.04 13.33
N GLY A 45 14.22 10.98 12.84
CA GLY A 45 13.57 9.97 13.67
C GLY A 45 12.41 10.54 14.50
N ALA A 46 12.21 10.00 15.69
CA ALA A 46 11.15 10.44 16.60
C ALA A 46 11.40 11.86 17.15
N ALA A 47 12.67 12.25 17.34
CA ALA A 47 13.02 13.57 17.87
C ALA A 47 12.64 14.72 16.92
N GLY A 48 12.79 14.50 15.61
CA GLY A 48 12.44 15.47 14.57
C GLY A 48 11.00 15.35 14.05
N ALA A 49 10.21 14.39 14.55
CA ALA A 49 8.87 14.15 14.06
C ALA A 49 7.91 15.26 14.51
N LYS A 50 7.06 15.73 13.59
CA LYS A 50 6.00 16.71 13.90
C LYS A 50 4.75 16.10 14.52
N LEU A 51 4.67 14.78 14.54
CA LEU A 51 3.54 13.99 15.00
C LEU A 51 4.05 12.78 15.75
N GLU A 52 3.30 12.38 16.77
CA GLU A 52 3.55 11.18 17.58
C GLU A 52 2.43 10.17 17.36
N ILE A 53 2.79 8.89 17.24
CA ILE A 53 1.82 7.80 17.18
C ILE A 53 1.46 7.43 18.63
N VAL A 54 0.25 7.78 19.05
CA VAL A 54 -0.23 7.51 20.41
C VAL A 54 -0.72 6.07 20.56
N GLU A 55 -1.44 5.55 19.56
CA GLU A 55 -2.03 4.21 19.60
C GLU A 55 -2.26 3.67 18.17
N VAL A 56 -2.18 2.35 18.02
CA VAL A 56 -2.55 1.64 16.78
C VAL A 56 -3.48 0.49 17.16
N THR A 57 -4.75 0.59 16.78
CA THR A 57 -5.76 -0.45 17.02
C THR A 57 -6.16 -1.14 15.71
N PRO A 58 -6.43 -2.46 15.71
CA PRO A 58 -6.97 -3.13 14.54
C PRO A 58 -8.38 -2.60 14.19
N PRO A 59 -8.79 -2.65 12.91
CA PRO A 59 -10.16 -2.35 12.53
C PRO A 59 -11.14 -3.37 13.13
N PRO A 60 -12.43 -3.00 13.28
CA PRO A 60 -13.46 -3.94 13.73
C PRO A 60 -13.59 -5.13 12.77
N GLU A 61 -14.05 -6.27 13.30
CA GLU A 61 -14.32 -7.46 12.49
C GLU A 61 -15.35 -7.18 11.40
N ARG A 62 -15.18 -7.82 10.24
CA ARG A 62 -16.13 -7.69 9.14
C ARG A 62 -17.46 -8.34 9.55
N PRO A 63 -18.61 -7.67 9.35
CA PRO A 63 -19.89 -8.31 9.59
C PRO A 63 -20.05 -9.54 8.68
N PRO A 64 -20.80 -10.56 9.11
CA PRO A 64 -21.05 -11.72 8.27
C PRO A 64 -21.75 -11.29 6.97
N GLY A 65 -21.34 -11.92 5.86
CA GLY A 65 -22.02 -11.75 4.59
C GLY A 65 -23.43 -12.34 4.62
N ARG A 66 -24.30 -11.87 3.72
CA ARG A 66 -25.64 -12.43 3.53
C ARG A 66 -25.62 -13.45 2.40
N VAL A 67 -26.07 -14.66 2.68
CA VAL A 67 -26.36 -15.67 1.65
C VAL A 67 -27.75 -15.40 1.10
N VAL A 68 -27.86 -15.26 -0.22
CA VAL A 68 -29.14 -15.11 -0.93
C VAL A 68 -29.51 -16.47 -1.48
N GLU A 69 -30.58 -17.05 -0.95
CA GLU A 69 -31.11 -18.35 -1.38
C GLU A 69 -32.09 -18.19 -2.55
N GLY A 70 -32.29 -19.28 -3.32
CA GLY A 70 -33.25 -19.33 -4.43
C GLY A 70 -32.64 -19.91 -5.71
N GLU A 71 -33.48 -20.01 -6.74
CA GLU A 71 -33.02 -20.39 -8.09
C GLU A 71 -32.03 -19.35 -8.64
N PRO A 72 -31.02 -19.76 -9.43
CA PRO A 72 -29.92 -18.87 -9.85
C PRO A 72 -30.37 -17.53 -10.45
N ALA A 73 -31.45 -17.52 -11.23
CA ALA A 73 -31.96 -16.30 -11.86
C ALA A 73 -32.55 -15.29 -10.86
N GLU A 74 -33.26 -15.78 -9.83
CA GLU A 74 -33.88 -14.92 -8.82
C GLU A 74 -32.85 -14.45 -7.79
N ALA A 75 -31.96 -15.35 -7.37
CA ALA A 75 -30.83 -14.99 -6.51
C ALA A 75 -29.92 -13.92 -7.16
N ALA A 76 -29.65 -14.03 -8.47
CA ALA A 76 -28.85 -13.02 -9.17
C ALA A 76 -29.53 -11.63 -9.23
N LYS A 77 -30.85 -11.58 -9.47
CA LYS A 77 -31.62 -10.32 -9.44
C LYS A 77 -31.58 -9.69 -8.05
N GLU A 78 -31.78 -10.49 -7.01
CA GLU A 78 -31.78 -10.00 -5.63
C GLU A 78 -30.38 -9.53 -5.22
N VAL A 79 -29.31 -10.26 -5.56
CA VAL A 79 -27.94 -9.80 -5.32
C VAL A 79 -27.66 -8.47 -6.02
N ALA A 80 -28.06 -8.32 -7.28
CA ALA A 80 -27.88 -7.05 -8.00
C ALA A 80 -28.66 -5.90 -7.34
N ARG A 81 -29.88 -6.15 -6.84
CA ARG A 81 -30.67 -5.18 -6.08
C ARG A 81 -29.97 -4.77 -4.79
N LEU A 82 -29.53 -5.74 -3.98
CA LEU A 82 -28.82 -5.50 -2.71
C LEU A 82 -27.52 -4.71 -2.92
N LEU A 83 -26.75 -5.04 -3.95
CA LEU A 83 -25.49 -4.34 -4.24
C LEU A 83 -25.71 -2.89 -4.69
N ARG A 84 -26.80 -2.60 -5.40
CA ARG A 84 -27.16 -1.25 -5.87
C ARG A 84 -27.77 -0.40 -4.75
N GLU A 85 -28.72 -0.95 -4.01
CA GLU A 85 -29.53 -0.19 -3.05
C GLU A 85 -28.89 -0.10 -1.67
N GLU A 86 -28.35 -1.20 -1.15
CA GLU A 86 -27.81 -1.28 0.21
C GLU A 86 -26.31 -0.98 0.22
N ALA A 87 -25.53 -1.72 -0.55
CA ALA A 87 -24.07 -1.62 -0.53
C ALA A 87 -23.52 -0.45 -1.36
N LYS A 88 -24.29 0.07 -2.33
CA LYS A 88 -23.93 1.20 -3.22
C LYS A 88 -22.56 1.03 -3.90
N VAL A 89 -22.28 -0.19 -4.35
CA VAL A 89 -21.01 -0.54 -5.01
C VAL A 89 -21.15 -0.74 -6.52
N ILE A 90 -22.39 -0.75 -7.06
CA ILE A 90 -22.72 -0.85 -8.49
C ILE A 90 -23.94 0.01 -8.87
#